data_AF-A0A940JF08-F1
#
_entry.id   AF-A0A940JF08-F1
#
_cell.length_a   1.000
_cell.length_b   1.000
_cell.length_c   1.000
_cell.angle_alpha   90.00
_cell.angle_beta   90.00
_cell.angle_gamma   90.00
#
_symmetry.space_group_name_H-M   'P 1'
#
loop_
_entity.id
_entity.type
_entity.pdbx_description
1 polymer ?
#
loop_
_entity_poly.entity_id
_entity_poly.type
_entity_poly.pdbx_seq_one_letter_code
_entity_poly.pdbx_strand_id
1 'polypeptide(L)' 'MSAFLLAGGGTAGHVNPLLAIADRLRERHPADTVLVLGTAEGLESRLVPARGHELLTVARLPFPRRPDGYA' A
#
# COMPACT_ATOMS: atom_id res chain seq x y z
N MET A 1 -2.12 -2.20 20.70
CA MET A 1 -2.04 -2.80 19.35
C MET A 1 -2.81 -1.91 18.42
N SER A 2 -2.13 -1.40 17.41
CA SER A 2 -2.67 -0.57 16.34
C SER A 2 -2.57 -1.31 15.02
N ALA A 3 -3.48 -0.98 14.10
CA ALA A 3 -3.39 -1.42 12.71
C ALA A 3 -3.07 -0.21 11.83
N PHE A 4 -1.99 -0.31 11.07
CA PHE A 4 -1.57 0.70 10.10
C PHE A 4 -1.85 0.20 8.69
N LEU A 5 -2.66 0.96 7.95
CA LEU A 5 -2.87 0.74 6.52
C LEU A 5 -2.13 1.83 5.74
N LEU A 6 -1.12 1.42 4.98
CA LEU A 6 -0.31 2.32 4.17
C LEU A 6 -0.79 2.24 2.72
N ALA A 7 -1.42 3.30 2.23
CA ALA A 7 -1.84 3.40 0.84
C ALA A 7 -0.81 4.18 0.02
N GLY A 8 -0.30 3.58 -1.04
CA GLY A 8 0.66 4.20 -1.94
C GLY A 8 1.19 3.20 -2.96
N GLY A 9 1.42 3.65 -4.19
CA GLY A 9 1.75 2.75 -5.30
C GLY A 9 2.05 3.48 -6.59
N GLY A 10 2.13 2.73 -7.69
CA GLY A 10 2.24 3.27 -9.05
C GLY A 10 3.66 3.61 -9.50
N THR A 11 4.50 4.23 -8.68
CA THR A 11 5.91 4.52 -9.04
C THR A 11 6.89 4.20 -7.90
N ALA A 12 8.15 3.95 -8.26
CA ALA A 12 9.21 3.68 -7.28
C ALA A 12 9.37 4.80 -6.23
N GLY A 13 9.11 6.06 -6.63
CA GLY A 13 9.19 7.23 -5.76
C GLY A 13 8.14 7.26 -4.63
N HIS A 14 7.04 6.51 -4.77
CA HIS A 14 6.03 6.37 -3.71
C HIS A 14 6.17 5.03 -2.98
N VAL A 15 6.47 3.96 -3.70
CA VAL A 15 6.56 2.60 -3.13
C VAL A 15 7.73 2.47 -2.15
N ASN A 16 8.92 2.97 -2.50
CA ASN A 16 10.10 2.80 -1.64
C ASN A 16 10.00 3.58 -0.30
N PRO A 17 9.58 4.86 -0.29
CA PRO A 17 9.36 5.57 0.97
C PRO A 17 8.27 4.92 1.83
N LEU A 18 7.19 4.42 1.22
CA LEU A 18 6.15 3.68 1.92
C LEU A 18 6.71 2.44 2.62
N LEU A 19 7.50 1.64 1.90
CA LEU A 19 8.14 0.44 2.46
C LEU A 19 9.09 0.80 3.60
N ALA A 20 9.88 1.87 3.47
CA ALA A 20 10.75 2.32 4.54
C ALA A 20 9.99 2.69 5.82
N ILE A 21 8.80 3.29 5.69
CA ILE A 21 7.90 3.55 6.83
C ILE A 21 7.35 2.23 7.40
N ALA A 22 6.90 1.32 6.54
CA ALA A 22 6.37 0.01 6.93
C ALA A 22 7.39 -0.80 7.75
N ASP A 23 8.64 -0.85 7.27
CA ASP A 23 9.76 -1.52 7.95
C ASP A 23 9.96 -0.92 9.35
N ARG A 24 10.01 0.41 9.44
CA ARG A 24 10.27 1.10 10.71
C ARG A 24 9.13 0.99 11.71
N LEU A 25 7.89 0.86 11.25
CA LEU A 25 6.75 0.57 12.13
C LEU A 25 6.86 -0.84 12.70
N ARG A 26 7.14 -1.84 11.85
CA ARG A 26 7.31 -3.24 12.26
C ARG A 26 8.50 -3.44 13.22
N GLU A 27 9.61 -2.73 12.98
CA GLU A 27 10.78 -2.75 13.86
C GLU A 27 10.49 -2.17 15.25
N ARG A 28 9.79 -1.02 15.32
CA ARG A 28 9.52 -0.33 16.59
C ARG A 28 8.35 -0.93 17.37
N HIS A 29 7.37 -1.48 16.67
CA HIS A 29 6.14 -2.00 17.27
C HIS A 29 5.80 -3.38 16.70
N PRO A 30 6.51 -4.45 17.12
CA PRO A 30 6.32 -5.79 16.58
C PRO A 30 4.92 -6.39 16.83
N ALA A 31 4.18 -5.85 17.79
CA ALA A 31 2.81 -6.26 18.08
C ALA A 31 1.76 -5.54 17.21
N ASP A 32 2.14 -4.51 16.47
CA ASP A 32 1.22 -3.78 15.59
C ASP A 32 1.12 -4.46 14.22
N THR A 33 -0.05 -4.33 13.59
CA THR A 33 -0.28 -4.85 12.25
C THR A 33 0.05 -3.78 11.22
N VAL A 34 0.84 -4.13 10.21
CA VAL A 34 1.21 -3.23 9.10
C VAL A 34 0.78 -3.87 7.79
N LEU A 35 -0.14 -3.19 7.09
CA LEU A 35 -0.71 -3.61 5.81
C LEU A 35 -0.40 -2.56 4.76
N VAL A 36 -0.11 -3.00 3.54
CA VAL A 36 0.08 -2.10 2.40
C VAL A 36 -1.09 -2.25 1.45
N LEU A 37 -1.66 -1.13 1.01
CA LEU A 37 -2.76 -1.07 0.05
C LEU A 37 -2.22 -0.56 -1.30
N GLY A 38 -2.47 -1.32 -2.36
CA GLY A 38 -2.06 -0.95 -3.71
C GLY A 38 -2.89 -1.65 -4.79
N THR A 39 -2.38 -1.66 -6.01
CA THR A 39 -3.05 -2.33 -7.13
C THR A 39 -2.40 -3.70 -7.40
N ALA A 40 -3.13 -4.59 -8.07
CA ALA A 40 -2.56 -5.86 -8.50
C ALA A 40 -1.49 -5.67 -9.60
N GLU A 41 -1.64 -4.60 -10.41
CA GLU A 41 -0.74 -4.23 -11.48
C GLU A 41 0.15 -3.05 -11.10
N GLY A 42 1.42 -3.29 -10.76
CA GLY A 42 2.33 -2.18 -10.45
C GLY A 42 3.67 -2.63 -9.89
N LEU A 43 4.47 -1.64 -9.47
CA LEU A 43 5.72 -1.93 -8.77
C LEU A 43 5.45 -2.50 -7.37
N GLU A 44 4.37 -2.08 -6.72
CA GLU A 44 3.96 -2.55 -5.40
C GLU A 44 3.69 -4.06 -5.37
N SER A 45 3.10 -4.64 -6.42
CA SER A 45 2.75 -6.07 -6.45
C SER A 45 3.97 -6.98 -6.44
N ARG A 46 5.12 -6.46 -6.85
CA ARG A 46 6.41 -7.14 -6.75
C ARG A 46 7.19 -6.75 -5.50
N LEU A 47 7.27 -5.46 -5.18
CA LEU A 47 8.17 -4.96 -4.13
C LEU A 47 7.62 -5.20 -2.73
N VAL A 48 6.31 -5.09 -2.51
CA VAL A 48 5.70 -5.25 -1.19
C VAL A 48 5.89 -6.67 -0.65
N PRO A 49 5.51 -7.74 -1.39
CA PRO A 49 5.74 -9.11 -0.93
C PRO A 49 7.23 -9.45 -0.83
N ALA A 50 8.07 -8.92 -1.73
CA ALA A 50 9.52 -9.14 -1.68
C ALA A 50 10.17 -8.54 -0.41
N ARG A 51 9.56 -7.50 0.18
CA ARG A 51 9.97 -6.92 1.46
C ARG A 51 9.36 -7.65 2.66
N GLY A 52 8.50 -8.64 2.42
CA GLY A 52 7.83 -9.44 3.45
C GLY A 52 6.64 -8.74 4.09
N HIS A 53 6.06 -7.73 3.44
CA HIS A 53 4.80 -7.09 3.85
C HIS A 53 3.62 -7.66 3.09
N GLU A 54 2.44 -7.64 3.70
CA GLU A 54 1.19 -8.03 3.04
C GLU A 54 0.70 -6.91 2.12
N LEU A 55 0.35 -7.29 0.88
CA LEU A 55 -0.29 -6.40 -0.09
C LEU A 55 -1.79 -6.70 -0.17
N LEU A 56 -2.60 -5.76 0.28
CA LEU A 56 -4.02 -5.71 -0.03
C LEU A 56 -4.21 -5.00 -1.37
N THR A 57 -5.04 -5.59 -2.24
CA THR A 57 -5.28 -5.06 -3.58
C THR A 57 -6.63 -4.35 -3.67
N VAL A 58 -6.65 -3.25 -4.42
CA VAL A 58 -7.86 -2.53 -4.83
C VAL A 58 -7.85 -2.33 -6.34
N ALA A 59 -9.04 -2.29 -6.93
CA ALA A 59 -9.19 -2.02 -8.36
C ALA A 59 -8.73 -0.59 -8.68
N ARG A 60 -7.90 -0.45 -9.70
CA ARG A 60 -7.55 0.85 -10.26
C ARG A 60 -8.70 1.35 -11.12
N LEU A 61 -9.43 2.35 -10.64
CA LEU A 61 -10.48 3.01 -11.41
C LEU A 61 -10.00 4.36 -11.95
N PRO A 62 -10.48 4.79 -13.13
CA PRO A 62 -10.29 6.17 -13.54
C PRO A 62 -10.90 7.13 -12.51
N PHE A 63 -10.51 8.40 -12.53
CA PHE A 63 -11.22 9.39 -11.75
C PHE A 63 -12.53 9.73 -12.47
N PRO A 64 -13.69 9.75 -11.80
CA PRO A 64 -14.95 9.97 -12.49
C PRO A 64 -15.03 11.45 -12.91
N ARG A 65 -15.55 11.69 -14.11
CA ARG A 65 -15.73 13.07 -14.62
C ARG A 65 -16.90 13.81 -13.97
N ARG A 66 -17.75 13.10 -13.23
CA ARG A 66 -18.88 13.64 -12.45
C ARG A 66 -18.92 12.92 -11.09
N PRO A 67 -19.36 13.56 -10.00
CA PRO A 67 -19.36 12.96 -8.66
C PRO A 67 -20.12 11.63 -8.54
N ASP A 68 -21.13 11.43 -9.39
CA ASP A 68 -22.01 10.27 -9.49
C ASP A 68 -21.56 9.23 -10.53
N GLY A 69 -20.39 9.40 -11.16
CA GLY A 69 -19.96 8.59 -12.30
C GLY A 69 -19.69 7.10 -12.03
N TYR A 70 -19.77 6.67 -10.78
CA TYR A 70 -19.62 5.26 -10.34
C TYR A 70 -20.79 4.75 -9.49
N ALA A 71 -21.84 5.57 -9.30
CA ALA A 71 -23.03 5.20 -8.53
C ALA A 71 -23.95 4.25 -9.31
#